data_AF-A0A818ZFJ5-F1
#
_entry.id   AF-A0A818ZFJ5-F1
#
_cell.length_a   1.000
_cell.length_b   1.000
_cell.length_c   1.000
_cell.angle_alpha   90.00
_cell.angle_beta   90.00
_cell.angle_gamma   90.00
#
_symmetry.space_group_name_H-M   'P 1'
#
loop_
_entity.id
_entity.type
_entity.pdbx_description
1 polymer ?
#
loop_
_entity_poly.entity_id
_entity_poly.type
_entity_poly.pdbx_seq_one_letter_code
_entity_poly.pdbx_strand_id
1 'polypeptide(L)'
;RPLAVGDVVRSGQFTGMSRKDLQFSKMLFNQICLWIILNIPNPCYLLYRTITMHDRKSSFSATVESFISNMSYLFIYLEFSLTFFVYTLSSSLFRHEFNRLIRHKILPRLPSNTTLRNNT
;
A
#
# COMPACT_ATOMS: atom_id res chain seq x y z
N ARG A 1 -14.26 29.25 41.10
CA ARG A 1 -13.58 29.52 39.81
C ARG A 1 -13.91 28.36 38.86
N PRO A 2 -14.72 28.53 37.80
CA PRO A 2 -15.01 27.44 36.89
C PRO A 2 -13.77 27.19 36.00
N LEU A 3 -13.34 25.93 35.92
CA LEU A 3 -12.24 25.47 35.08
C LEU A 3 -12.66 25.54 33.61
N ALA A 4 -11.77 26.07 32.78
CA ALA A 4 -12.01 26.36 31.37
C ALA A 4 -12.36 25.08 30.59
N VAL A 5 -13.61 25.03 30.10
CA VAL A 5 -14.11 24.02 29.16
C VAL A 5 -13.26 23.95 27.87
N GLY A 6 -12.46 24.99 27.58
CA GLY A 6 -11.54 25.05 26.43
C GLY A 6 -10.30 24.14 26.52
N ASP A 7 -9.82 23.79 27.71
CA ASP A 7 -8.59 22.98 27.86
C ASP A 7 -8.84 21.48 27.71
N VAL A 8 -10.07 21.03 27.99
CA VAL A 8 -10.49 19.63 27.82
C VAL A 8 -10.69 19.29 26.33
N VAL A 9 -11.12 20.26 25.52
CA VAL A 9 -11.30 20.06 24.06
C VAL A 9 -9.95 20.00 23.33
N ARG A 10 -8.94 20.75 23.81
CA ARG A 10 -7.61 20.80 23.19
C ARG A 10 -6.79 19.53 23.43
N SER A 11 -6.90 18.94 24.61
CA SER A 11 -6.17 17.71 24.99
C SER A 11 -6.66 16.46 24.24
N GLY A 12 -7.91 16.44 23.78
CA GLY A 12 -8.47 15.36 22.95
C GLY A 12 -8.00 15.36 21.47
N GLN A 13 -7.48 16.47 20.95
CA GLN A 13 -7.08 16.55 19.53
C GLN A 13 -5.62 16.15 19.26
N PHE A 14 -4.70 16.38 20.21
CA PHE A 14 -3.28 16.04 20.02
C PHE A 14 -3.00 14.53 20.04
N THR A 15 -3.83 13.73 20.72
CA THR A 15 -3.67 12.27 20.76
C THR A 15 -4.16 11.57 19.49
N GLY A 16 -5.14 12.17 18.79
CA GLY A 16 -5.69 11.65 17.53
C GLY A 16 -4.80 11.90 16.31
N MET A 17 -4.06 13.01 16.29
CA MET A 17 -3.11 13.36 15.22
C MET A 17 -1.92 12.38 15.19
N SER A 18 -1.33 12.09 16.36
CA SER A 18 -0.20 11.17 16.51
C SER A 18 -0.48 9.75 16.00
N ARG A 19 -1.70 9.21 16.20
CA ARG A 19 -2.05 7.86 15.72
C ARG A 19 -2.17 7.78 14.20
N LYS A 20 -2.66 8.84 13.55
CA LYS A 20 -2.76 8.91 12.09
C LYS A 20 -1.37 9.03 11.48
N ASP A 21 -0.51 9.88 12.04
CA ASP A 21 0.86 10.07 11.57
C ASP A 21 1.71 8.80 11.72
N LEU A 22 1.50 8.04 12.80
CA LEU A 22 2.12 6.73 12.99
C LEU A 22 1.64 5.70 11.96
N GLN A 23 0.36 5.72 11.59
CA GLN A 23 -0.17 4.84 10.54
C GLN A 23 0.39 5.20 9.16
N PHE A 24 0.49 6.49 8.84
CA PHE A 24 1.11 6.95 7.61
C PHE A 24 2.59 6.58 7.54
N SER A 25 3.34 6.76 8.64
CA SER A 25 4.75 6.35 8.70
C SER A 25 4.93 4.85 8.53
N LYS A 26 4.08 4.02 9.17
CA LYS A 26 4.12 2.56 8.99
C LYS A 26 3.80 2.14 7.55
N MET A 27 2.85 2.82 6.91
CA MET A 27 2.50 2.55 5.51
C MET A 27 3.64 2.92 4.56
N LEU A 28 4.23 4.09 4.76
CA LEU A 28 5.36 4.57 3.98
C LEU A 28 6.59 3.68 4.17
N PHE A 29 6.85 3.23 5.40
CA PHE A 29 7.92 2.28 5.69
C PHE A 29 7.71 0.95 4.96
N ASN A 30 6.51 0.38 5.01
CA ASN A 30 6.22 -0.88 4.31
C ASN A 30 6.33 -0.73 2.79
N GLN A 31 5.89 0.40 2.25
CA GLN A 31 6.04 0.71 0.83
C GLN A 31 7.52 0.80 0.44
N ILE A 32 8.34 1.49 1.23
CA ILE A 32 9.80 1.59 0.99
C ILE A 32 10.45 0.22 1.09
N CYS A 33 10.12 -0.60 2.09
CA CYS A 33 10.69 -1.94 2.22
C CYS A 33 10.37 -2.83 1.01
N LEU A 34 9.12 -2.82 0.55
CA LEU A 34 8.71 -3.59 -0.63
C LEU A 34 9.34 -3.07 -1.91
N TRP A 35 9.44 -1.74 -2.05
CA TRP A 35 10.14 -1.11 -3.16
C TRP A 35 11.61 -1.56 -3.21
N ILE A 36 12.32 -1.51 -2.09
CA ILE A 36 13.72 -1.95 -1.99
C ILE A 36 13.85 -3.42 -2.44
N ILE A 37 13.01 -4.32 -1.92
CA ILE A 37 13.09 -5.76 -2.19
C ILE A 37 12.80 -6.07 -3.67
N LEU A 38 11.81 -5.41 -4.26
CA LEU A 38 11.36 -5.69 -5.63
C LEU A 38 12.20 -4.96 -6.68
N ASN A 39 12.77 -3.81 -6.34
CA ASN A 39 13.50 -2.97 -7.28
C ASN A 39 15.00 -3.27 -7.30
N ILE A 40 15.64 -3.68 -6.19
CA ILE A 40 17.09 -4.04 -6.13
C ILE A 40 17.54 -5.15 -7.10
N PRO A 41 16.77 -6.23 -7.34
CA PRO A 41 17.24 -7.33 -8.18
C PRO A 41 17.60 -6.89 -9.61
N ASN A 42 16.86 -5.93 -10.17
CA ASN A 42 17.06 -5.45 -11.54
C ASN A 42 18.39 -4.70 -11.76
N PRO A 43 18.74 -3.62 -11.02
CA PRO A 43 20.03 -2.94 -11.15
C PRO A 43 21.21 -3.87 -10.80
N CYS A 44 21.05 -4.79 -9.84
CA CYS A 44 22.08 -5.80 -9.56
C CYS A 44 22.34 -6.70 -10.78
N TYR A 45 21.28 -7.18 -11.45
CA TYR A 45 21.41 -7.96 -12.68
C TYR A 45 22.03 -7.15 -13.83
N LEU A 46 21.63 -5.89 -14.02
CA LEU A 46 22.21 -5.00 -15.02
C LEU A 46 23.72 -4.75 -14.79
N LEU A 47 24.12 -4.52 -13.54
CA LEU A 47 25.53 -4.38 -13.16
C LEU A 47 26.31 -5.66 -13.46
N TYR A 48 25.79 -6.82 -13.03
CA TYR A 48 26.39 -8.12 -13.32
C TYR A 48 26.58 -8.34 -14.83
N ARG A 49 25.55 -8.03 -15.63
CA ARG A 49 25.60 -8.16 -17.09
C ARG A 49 26.62 -7.22 -17.74
N THR A 50 26.77 -6.02 -17.20
CA THR A 50 27.73 -5.02 -17.71
C THR A 50 29.17 -5.45 -17.44
N ILE A 51 29.45 -5.96 -16.24
CA ILE A 51 30.78 -6.43 -15.85
C ILE A 51 31.18 -7.69 -16.65
N THR A 52 30.23 -8.61 -16.86
CA THR A 52 30.48 -9.91 -17.53
C THR A 52 30.19 -9.88 -19.04
N MET A 53 30.08 -8.68 -19.64
CA MET A 53 29.64 -8.53 -21.04
C MET A 53 30.61 -9.17 -22.05
N HIS A 54 31.90 -9.24 -21.72
CA HIS A 54 32.94 -9.81 -22.58
C HIS A 54 33.31 -11.26 -22.21
N ASP A 55 32.69 -11.83 -21.18
CA ASP A 55 32.97 -13.20 -20.77
C ASP A 55 32.30 -14.20 -21.71
N ARG A 56 33.03 -15.26 -22.07
CA ARG A 56 32.44 -16.41 -22.77
C ARG A 56 31.59 -17.21 -21.80
N LYS A 57 30.27 -17.08 -21.94
CA LYS A 57 29.28 -17.75 -21.10
C LYS A 57 28.93 -19.13 -21.64
N SER A 58 28.77 -20.10 -20.75
CA SER A 58 28.25 -21.42 -21.11
C SER A 58 26.74 -21.34 -21.44
N SER A 59 26.21 -22.33 -22.18
CA SER A 59 24.76 -22.39 -22.45
C SER A 59 23.94 -22.43 -21.16
N PHE A 60 24.44 -23.09 -20.11
CA PHE A 60 23.76 -23.16 -18.83
C PHE A 60 23.72 -21.78 -18.15
N SER A 61 24.84 -21.05 -18.15
CA SER A 61 24.93 -19.70 -17.60
C SER A 61 23.98 -18.73 -18.32
N ALA A 62 23.84 -18.85 -19.65
CA ALA A 62 22.91 -18.04 -20.43
C ALA A 62 21.44 -18.32 -20.05
N THR A 63 21.08 -19.58 -19.78
CA THR A 63 19.73 -19.94 -19.30
C THR A 63 19.45 -19.37 -17.91
N VAL A 64 20.43 -19.45 -17.00
CA VAL A 64 20.30 -18.87 -15.64
C VAL A 64 20.13 -17.35 -15.71
N GLU A 65 20.90 -16.66 -16.55
CA GLU A 65 20.76 -15.21 -16.75
C GLU A 65 19.39 -14.84 -17.32
N SER A 66 18.88 -15.61 -18.28
CA SER A 66 17.54 -15.41 -18.81
C SER A 66 16.47 -15.58 -17.73
N PHE A 67 16.58 -16.62 -16.89
CA PHE A 67 15.68 -16.82 -15.76
C PHE A 67 15.71 -15.64 -14.78
N ILE A 68 16.91 -15.20 -14.38
CA ILE A 68 17.09 -14.06 -13.48
C ILE A 68 16.49 -12.79 -14.10
N SER A 69 16.74 -12.52 -15.37
CA SER A 69 16.17 -11.38 -16.09
C SER A 69 14.64 -11.40 -16.07
N ASN A 70 14.03 -12.56 -16.35
CA ASN A 70 12.58 -12.70 -16.33
C ASN A 70 12.01 -12.51 -14.93
N MET A 71 12.68 -13.03 -13.90
CA MET A 71 12.30 -12.80 -12.50
C MET A 71 12.41 -11.32 -12.10
N SER A 72 13.48 -10.63 -12.52
CA SER A 72 13.62 -9.18 -12.28
C SER A 72 12.48 -8.40 -12.92
N TYR A 73 12.10 -8.71 -14.16
CA TYR A 73 10.93 -8.08 -14.79
C TYR A 73 9.63 -8.41 -14.04
N LEU A 74 9.43 -9.66 -13.63
CA LEU A 74 8.27 -10.06 -12.84
C LEU A 74 8.17 -9.24 -11.55
N PHE A 75 9.28 -9.05 -10.83
CA PHE A 75 9.30 -8.26 -9.59
C PHE A 75 8.96 -6.78 -9.83
N ILE A 76 9.44 -6.18 -10.91
CA ILE A 76 9.06 -4.80 -11.29
C ILE A 76 7.56 -4.70 -11.54
N TYR A 77 6.98 -5.62 -12.32
CA TYR A 77 5.53 -5.60 -12.59
C TYR A 77 4.70 -5.91 -11.34
N LEU A 78 5.22 -6.76 -10.46
CA LEU A 78 4.59 -7.09 -9.18
C LEU A 78 4.59 -5.87 -8.25
N GLU A 79 5.64 -5.04 -8.25
CA GLU A 79 5.72 -3.78 -7.48
C GLU A 79 4.54 -2.84 -7.80
N PHE A 80 4.24 -2.65 -9.08
CA PHE A 80 3.10 -1.83 -9.52
C PHE A 80 1.76 -2.37 -9.01
N SER A 81 1.60 -3.70 -9.00
CA SER A 81 0.38 -4.36 -8.51
C SER A 81 0.27 -4.32 -6.99
N LEU A 82 1.38 -4.56 -6.29
CA LEU A 82 1.45 -4.60 -4.83
C LEU A 82 1.27 -3.22 -4.20
N THR A 83 1.63 -2.14 -4.89
CA THR A 83 1.42 -0.77 -4.40
C THR A 83 -0.04 -0.54 -3.97
N PHE A 84 -1.00 -1.03 -4.78
CA PHE A 84 -2.42 -0.97 -4.44
C PHE A 84 -2.78 -1.80 -3.20
N PHE A 85 -2.22 -3.01 -3.08
CA PHE A 85 -2.44 -3.87 -1.92
C PHE A 85 -1.79 -3.34 -0.66
N VAL A 86 -0.63 -2.70 -0.74
CA VAL A 86 0.06 -2.07 0.39
C VAL A 86 -0.77 -0.92 0.93
N TYR A 87 -1.32 -0.06 0.06
CA TYR A 87 -2.24 1.00 0.45
C TYR A 87 -3.54 0.47 1.06
N THR A 88 -4.09 -0.61 0.49
CA THR A 88 -5.32 -1.23 0.98
C THR A 88 -5.12 -2.01 2.28
N LEU A 89 -3.98 -2.69 2.45
CA LEU A 89 -3.71 -3.55 3.59
C LEU A 89 -3.17 -2.76 4.79
N SER A 90 -2.33 -1.75 4.57
CA SER A 90 -1.62 -1.06 5.65
C SER A 90 -2.45 0.01 6.36
N SER A 91 -3.50 0.54 5.72
CA SER A 91 -4.29 1.62 6.30
C SER A 91 -5.71 1.17 6.62
N SER A 92 -6.00 1.01 7.91
CA SER A 92 -7.38 0.85 8.42
C SER A 92 -8.28 2.00 7.98
N LEU A 93 -7.70 3.20 7.86
CA LEU A 93 -8.35 4.42 7.38
C LEU A 93 -8.69 4.34 5.89
N PHE A 94 -7.78 3.80 5.07
CA PHE A 94 -8.01 3.60 3.65
C PHE A 94 -9.06 2.52 3.40
N ARG A 95 -9.08 1.41 4.15
CA ARG A 95 -10.18 0.42 4.08
C ARG A 95 -11.52 1.04 4.46
N HIS A 96 -11.54 1.92 5.46
CA HIS A 96 -12.75 2.61 5.90
C HIS A 96 -13.26 3.59 4.82
N GLU A 97 -12.36 4.39 4.24
CA GLU A 97 -12.70 5.29 3.12
C GLU A 97 -13.05 4.56 1.83
N PHE A 98 -12.35 3.48 1.50
CA PHE A 98 -12.63 2.64 0.35
C PHE A 98 -13.99 1.96 0.49
N ASN A 99 -14.30 1.37 1.66
CA ASN A 99 -15.63 0.83 1.94
C ASN A 99 -16.69 1.92 1.91
N ARG A 100 -16.41 3.13 2.42
CA ARG A 100 -17.33 4.26 2.34
C ARG A 100 -17.59 4.66 0.88
N LEU A 101 -16.55 4.76 0.06
CA LEU A 101 -16.63 5.11 -1.35
C LEU A 101 -17.35 4.04 -2.17
N ILE A 102 -17.06 2.76 -1.94
CA ILE A 102 -17.78 1.65 -2.58
C ILE A 102 -19.25 1.68 -2.17
N ARG A 103 -19.55 1.82 -0.88
CA ARG A 103 -20.92 1.83 -0.38
C ARG A 103 -21.72 3.04 -0.87
N HIS A 104 -21.08 4.20 -1.05
CA HIS A 104 -21.74 5.41 -1.56
C HIS A 104 -21.82 5.51 -3.09
N LYS A 105 -20.78 5.09 -3.82
CA LYS A 105 -20.72 5.24 -5.29
C LYS A 105 -21.14 4.00 -6.06
N ILE A 106 -20.86 2.80 -5.54
CA ILE A 106 -21.16 1.53 -6.23
C ILE A 106 -22.48 0.93 -5.75
N LEU A 107 -22.91 1.23 -4.51
CA LEU A 107 -24.14 0.70 -3.90
C LEU A 107 -25.23 1.76 -3.63
N PRO A 108 -25.57 2.70 -4.55
CA PRO A 108 -26.56 3.74 -4.29
C PRO A 108 -28.03 3.25 -4.24
N ARG A 109 -28.32 1.95 -4.24
CA ARG A 109 -29.71 1.45 -4.37
C ARG A 109 -30.05 0.28 -3.46
N LEU A 110 -30.08 0.52 -2.15
CA LEU A 110 -31.09 -0.15 -1.32
C LEU A 110 -31.85 0.94 -0.58
N PRO A 111 -33.06 1.31 -1.03
CA PRO A 111 -33.95 2.09 -0.20
C PRO A 111 -34.24 1.25 1.04
N SER A 112 -33.80 1.71 2.21
CA SER A 112 -34.29 1.17 3.47
C SER A 112 -35.77 1.53 3.54
N ASN A 113 -36.63 0.59 3.14
CA ASN A 113 -38.05 0.62 3.38
C ASN A 113 -38.29 0.61 4.90
N THR A 114 -38.28 1.78 5.52
CA THR A 114 -38.60 1.96 6.94
C THR A 114 -39.68 3.01 7.13
N THR A 115 -40.65 3.06 6.22
CA THR A 115 -41.87 3.88 6.31
C THR A 115 -43.14 3.06 6.15
N LEU A 116 -43.17 1.85 6.71
CA LEU A 116 -44.40 1.06 6.92
C LEU A 116 -44.42 0.45 8.32
N ARG A 117 -44.33 1.32 9.35
CA ARG A 117 -44.71 0.95 10.72
C ARG A 117 -45.33 2.15 11.46
N ASN A 118 -46.21 2.88 10.76
CA ASN A 118 -47.22 3.72 11.39
C ASN A 118 -48.54 3.34 10.72
N ASN A 119 -49.54 2.99 11.52
CA ASN A 119 -50.92 2.62 11.17
C ASN A 119 -51.18 1.12 10.99
N THR A 120 -51.28 0.43 12.13
CA THR A 120 -52.47 -0.34 12.53
C THR A 120 -52.40 -0.58 14.03
#